data_AF-A0A2N1HW88-F1
#
_entry.id   AF-A0A2N1HW88-F1
#
_cell.length_a   1.000
_cell.length_b   1.000
_cell.length_c   1.000
_cell.angle_alpha   90.00
_cell.angle_beta   90.00
_cell.angle_gamma   90.00
#
_symmetry.space_group_name_H-M   'P 1'
#
loop_
_entity.id
_entity.type
_entity.pdbx_description
1 polymer ?
#
loop_
_entity_poly.entity_id
_entity_poly.type
_entity_poly.pdbx_seq_one_letter_code
_entity_poly.pdbx_strand_id
1 'polypeptide(L)'
;MQSTNSQDQSTQAMTEVALALSMAFFSLLLLALVSIGVPQSTDNTEQKMHTTVPAFVLTESTQTRQSAEGKKEPTEIQYVFYYAATLYDQNLIQTQINKLNTMQKVILAMPMDTDVTQALTLQKKFKDFDLSLTIMDHEWLAAFESTM
;
A
#
# COMPACT_ATOMS: atom_id res chain seq x y z
N MET A 1 -36.16 -27.96 50.85
CA MET A 1 -36.00 -26.95 49.78
C MET A 1 -34.52 -26.91 49.40
N GLN A 2 -34.10 -27.72 48.44
CA GLN A 2 -32.68 -27.88 48.08
C GLN A 2 -32.57 -28.36 46.63
N SER A 3 -32.92 -27.49 45.67
CA SER A 3 -32.91 -27.83 44.24
C SER A 3 -32.47 -26.67 43.33
N THR A 4 -32.09 -25.51 43.86
CA THR A 4 -31.73 -24.33 43.07
C THR A 4 -30.24 -24.24 42.74
N ASN A 5 -29.36 -24.78 43.60
CA ASN A 5 -27.90 -24.60 43.47
C ASN A 5 -27.29 -25.32 42.25
N SER A 6 -27.77 -26.53 41.93
CA SER A 6 -27.27 -27.31 40.79
C SER A 6 -27.60 -26.68 39.43
N GLN A 7 -28.69 -25.92 39.35
CA GLN A 7 -29.16 -25.30 38.10
C GLN A 7 -28.34 -24.05 37.74
N ASP A 8 -27.97 -23.24 38.73
CA ASP A 8 -27.07 -22.09 38.54
C ASP A 8 -25.66 -22.54 38.13
N GLN A 9 -25.15 -23.61 38.74
CA GLN A 9 -23.84 -24.18 38.37
C GLN A 9 -23.83 -24.74 36.94
N SER A 10 -24.93 -25.37 36.50
CA SER A 10 -25.06 -25.87 35.12
C SER A 10 -25.13 -24.73 34.10
N THR A 11 -25.80 -23.63 34.46
CA THR A 11 -25.91 -22.44 33.60
C THR A 11 -24.57 -21.72 33.51
N GLN A 12 -23.85 -21.57 34.63
CA GLN A 12 -22.52 -21.01 34.68
C GLN A 12 -21.50 -21.85 33.89
N ALA A 13 -21.56 -23.19 34.03
CA ALA A 13 -20.71 -24.08 33.25
C ALA A 13 -21.00 -23.97 31.74
N MET A 14 -22.27 -23.85 31.36
CA MET A 14 -22.67 -23.68 29.96
C MET A 14 -22.22 -22.33 29.39
N THR A 15 -22.26 -21.25 30.17
CA THR A 15 -21.79 -19.92 29.72
C THR A 15 -20.27 -19.85 29.65
N GLU A 16 -19.55 -20.51 30.56
CA GLU A 16 -18.08 -20.60 30.52
C GLU A 16 -17.61 -21.40 29.30
N VAL A 17 -18.29 -22.51 28.98
CA VAL A 17 -18.04 -23.28 27.76
C VAL A 17 -18.31 -22.45 26.51
N ALA A 18 -19.41 -21.69 26.47
CA ALA A 18 -19.72 -20.81 25.35
C ALA A 18 -18.69 -19.69 25.18
N LEU A 19 -18.17 -19.14 26.28
CA LEU A 19 -17.13 -18.11 26.27
C LEU A 19 -15.79 -18.66 25.76
N ALA A 20 -15.36 -19.82 26.24
CA ALA A 20 -14.15 -20.49 25.78
C ALA A 20 -14.23 -20.86 24.28
N LEU A 21 -15.39 -21.36 23.85
CA LEU A 21 -15.65 -21.67 22.45
C LEU A 21 -15.62 -20.39 21.59
N SER A 22 -16.18 -19.28 22.06
CA SER A 22 -16.15 -18.00 21.36
C SER A 22 -14.72 -17.47 21.17
N MET A 23 -13.85 -17.61 22.19
CA MET A 23 -12.44 -17.23 22.08
C MET A 23 -11.69 -18.10 21.05
N ALA A 24 -11.98 -19.40 21.01
CA ALA A 24 -11.37 -20.31 20.04
C ALA A 24 -11.79 -19.96 18.60
N PHE A 25 -13.09 -19.78 18.34
CA PHE A 25 -13.58 -19.41 17.01
C PHE A 25 -13.13 -18.01 16.58
N PHE A 26 -13.06 -17.05 17.50
CA PHE A 26 -12.52 -15.72 17.21
C PHE A 26 -11.05 -15.78 16.79
N SER A 27 -10.25 -16.62 17.45
CA SER A 27 -8.84 -16.82 17.11
C SER A 27 -8.66 -17.52 15.76
N LEU A 28 -9.51 -18.50 15.44
CA LEU A 28 -9.52 -19.15 14.12
C LEU A 28 -9.92 -18.18 13.00
N LEU A 29 -10.86 -17.26 13.27
CA LEU A 29 -11.24 -16.21 12.33
C LEU A 29 -10.07 -15.26 12.06
N LEU A 30 -9.37 -14.79 13.10
CA LEU A 30 -8.16 -13.97 12.93
C LEU A 30 -7.07 -14.72 12.16
N LEU A 31 -6.83 -15.99 12.47
CA LEU A 31 -5.87 -16.82 11.74
C LEU A 31 -6.25 -16.99 10.27
N ALA A 32 -7.53 -17.19 9.96
CA ALA A 32 -8.01 -17.31 8.59
C ALA A 32 -7.84 -16.00 7.80
N LEU A 33 -8.13 -14.86 8.43
CA LEU A 33 -7.91 -13.53 7.82
C LEU A 33 -6.43 -13.28 7.54
N VAL A 34 -5.54 -13.69 8.45
CA VAL A 34 -4.09 -13.60 8.25
C VAL A 34 -3.60 -14.61 7.20
N SER A 35 -4.18 -15.81 7.16
CA SER A 35 -3.83 -16.88 6.21
C SER A 35 -4.18 -16.53 4.76
N ILE A 36 -5.27 -15.80 4.55
CA ILE A 36 -5.66 -15.26 3.24
C ILE A 36 -4.81 -14.04 2.84
N GLY A 37 -4.14 -13.40 3.81
CA GLY A 37 -3.51 -12.09 3.71
C GLY A 37 -2.11 -12.02 3.10
N VAL A 38 -1.64 -13.03 2.37
CA VAL A 38 -0.42 -12.91 1.55
C VAL A 38 -0.65 -13.59 0.19
N PRO A 39 -0.89 -12.83 -0.89
CA PRO A 39 -0.76 -13.38 -2.23
C PRO A 39 0.69 -13.77 -2.46
N GLN A 40 1.00 -15.05 -2.32
CA GLN A 40 2.19 -15.63 -2.91
C GLN A 40 1.99 -15.55 -4.41
N SER A 41 2.72 -14.67 -5.10
CA SER A 41 2.77 -14.62 -6.56
C SER A 41 3.31 -15.96 -7.07
N THR A 42 2.41 -16.90 -7.29
CA THR A 42 2.69 -18.11 -8.05
C THR A 42 2.50 -17.75 -9.51
N ASP A 43 3.60 -17.39 -10.16
CA ASP A 43 3.71 -17.46 -11.61
C ASP A 43 3.53 -18.92 -12.03
N ASN A 44 2.29 -19.29 -12.36
CA ASN A 44 2.03 -20.34 -13.32
C ASN A 44 1.53 -19.68 -14.60
N THR A 45 2.34 -19.83 -15.62
CA THR A 45 2.16 -19.34 -16.96
C THR A 45 0.88 -19.90 -17.58
N GLU A 46 0.32 -19.10 -18.50
CA GLU A 46 -0.70 -19.44 -19.50
C GLU A 46 -2.16 -19.30 -19.03
N GLN A 47 -2.81 -18.20 -19.39
CA GLN A 47 -3.75 -18.17 -20.53
C GLN A 47 -4.36 -16.78 -20.72
N LYS A 48 -4.31 -16.30 -21.97
CA LYS A 48 -4.95 -15.08 -22.50
C LYS A 48 -6.37 -14.85 -21.94
N MET A 49 -6.68 -13.61 -21.55
CA MET A 49 -7.80 -12.84 -22.11
C MET A 49 -7.85 -11.43 -21.51
N HIS A 50 -8.02 -10.47 -22.41
CA HIS A 50 -8.32 -9.06 -22.22
C HIS A 50 -9.33 -8.81 -21.07
N THR A 51 -8.96 -8.06 -20.03
CA THR A 51 -9.93 -7.37 -19.17
C THR A 51 -9.32 -6.14 -18.52
N THR A 52 -9.97 -5.01 -18.75
CA THR A 52 -9.70 -3.70 -18.16
C THR A 52 -9.93 -3.71 -16.65
N VAL A 53 -8.92 -3.53 -15.81
CA VAL A 53 -9.07 -3.07 -14.41
C VAL A 53 -7.72 -2.60 -13.81
N PRO A 54 -7.71 -1.83 -12.72
CA PRO A 54 -7.73 -0.38 -12.64
C PRO A 54 -6.35 0.21 -12.26
N ALA A 55 -6.19 1.53 -12.41
CA ALA A 55 -5.03 2.28 -11.93
C ALA A 55 -4.84 2.07 -10.40
N PHE A 56 -3.80 1.35 -10.03
CA PHE A 56 -3.35 1.17 -8.66
C PHE A 56 -2.57 2.43 -8.25
N VAL A 57 -3.28 3.45 -7.75
CA VAL A 57 -2.64 4.58 -7.07
C VAL A 57 -2.37 4.16 -5.63
N LEU A 58 -1.13 3.83 -5.35
CA LEU A 58 -0.67 3.49 -4.01
C LEU A 58 -0.41 4.78 -3.23
N THR A 59 -1.47 5.46 -2.79
CA THR A 59 -1.36 6.48 -1.75
C THR A 59 -1.28 5.78 -0.39
N GLU A 60 -0.07 5.57 0.10
CA GLU A 60 0.17 5.25 1.51
C GLU A 60 -0.06 6.52 2.34
N SER A 61 -1.33 6.90 2.51
CA SER A 61 -1.72 7.96 3.44
C SER A 61 -1.61 7.42 4.86
N THR A 62 -0.51 7.73 5.55
CA THR A 62 -0.44 7.61 7.01
C THR A 62 -1.41 8.62 7.64
N GLN A 63 -2.69 8.24 7.70
CA GLN A 63 -3.71 9.03 8.38
C GLN A 63 -3.79 8.61 9.85
N THR A 64 -3.00 9.27 10.68
CA THR A 64 -3.37 9.52 12.08
C THR A 64 -3.16 10.99 12.41
N ARG A 65 -4.24 11.78 12.29
CA ARG A 65 -4.82 12.57 13.39
C ARG A 65 -5.86 13.55 12.88
N GLN A 66 -6.96 13.54 13.62
CA GLN A 66 -8.16 14.33 13.46
C GLN A 66 -7.88 15.80 13.79
N SER A 67 -8.27 16.66 12.85
CA SER A 67 -8.58 18.10 12.90
C SER A 67 -8.04 18.96 14.04
N ALA A 68 -7.15 19.89 13.71
CA ALA A 68 -7.30 21.34 13.97
C ALA A 68 -6.18 22.13 13.27
N GLU A 69 -6.56 23.25 12.66
CA GLU A 69 -5.72 24.41 12.34
C GLU A 69 -4.63 24.26 11.25
N GLY A 70 -4.98 24.76 10.05
CA GLY A 70 -4.14 25.69 9.30
C GLY A 70 -2.66 25.33 9.16
N LYS A 71 -2.34 24.30 8.38
CA LYS A 71 -1.01 24.17 7.80
C LYS A 71 -1.13 24.20 6.28
N LYS A 72 -0.52 25.24 5.71
CA LYS A 72 -0.33 25.43 4.27
C LYS A 72 0.03 24.09 3.64
N GLU A 73 -0.81 23.61 2.74
CA GLU A 73 -0.43 22.56 1.81
C GLU A 73 0.87 22.98 1.13
N PRO A 74 1.82 22.06 0.92
CA PRO A 74 2.90 22.32 -0.02
C PRO A 74 2.24 22.58 -1.38
N THR A 75 2.11 23.85 -1.74
CA THR A 75 1.39 24.30 -2.94
C THR A 75 2.16 23.94 -4.22
N GLU A 76 3.38 23.48 -4.08
CA GLU A 76 4.28 23.13 -5.17
C GLU A 76 4.51 21.62 -5.18
N ILE A 77 4.07 20.99 -6.26
CA ILE A 77 4.25 19.57 -6.55
C ILE A 77 5.42 19.43 -7.51
N GLN A 78 6.36 18.55 -7.19
CA GLN A 78 7.49 18.22 -8.05
C GLN A 78 7.29 16.84 -8.68
N TYR A 79 7.15 16.80 -10.00
CA TYR A 79 7.07 15.55 -10.75
C TYR A 79 8.47 15.04 -11.09
N VAL A 80 8.70 13.76 -10.82
CA VAL A 80 9.93 13.05 -11.10
C VAL A 80 9.59 11.74 -11.80
N PHE A 81 10.34 11.40 -12.83
CA PHE A 81 10.15 10.18 -13.61
C PHE A 81 11.35 9.25 -13.39
N TYR A 82 11.10 7.97 -13.21
CA TYR A 82 12.13 6.95 -13.15
C TYR A 82 12.07 6.09 -14.41
N TYR A 83 13.13 6.10 -15.22
CA TYR A 83 13.20 5.34 -16.46
C TYR A 83 14.63 4.81 -16.66
N ALA A 84 14.79 3.58 -17.13
CA ALA A 84 16.10 2.96 -17.40
C ALA A 84 17.14 3.16 -16.26
N ALA A 85 16.74 2.86 -15.02
CA ALA A 85 17.55 3.02 -13.80
C ALA A 85 17.98 4.45 -13.45
N THR A 86 17.41 5.46 -14.10
CA THR A 86 17.79 6.87 -13.98
C THR A 86 16.58 7.74 -13.65
N LEU A 87 16.82 8.86 -12.95
CA LEU A 87 15.77 9.82 -12.60
C LEU A 87 15.76 10.99 -13.57
N TYR A 88 14.57 11.45 -13.91
CA TYR A 88 14.32 12.56 -14.83
C TYR A 88 13.32 13.54 -14.22
N ASP A 89 13.46 14.81 -14.58
CA ASP A 89 12.50 15.86 -14.25
C ASP A 89 11.42 15.97 -15.35
N GLN A 90 10.44 16.86 -15.18
CA GLN A 90 9.36 17.19 -16.13
C GLN A 90 9.83 17.51 -17.54
N ASN A 91 11.06 18.01 -17.66
CA ASN A 91 11.67 18.36 -18.93
C ASN A 91 12.43 17.19 -19.58
N LEU A 92 12.27 15.95 -19.08
CA LEU A 92 13.02 14.77 -19.51
C LEU A 92 14.55 14.92 -19.32
N ILE A 93 14.97 15.82 -18.43
CA ILE A 93 16.39 16.05 -18.12
C ILE A 93 16.77 15.16 -16.95
N GLN A 94 17.90 14.46 -17.09
CA GLN A 94 18.46 13.64 -16.03
C GLN A 94 18.66 14.47 -14.75
N THR A 95 18.02 14.04 -13.66
CA THR A 95 18.07 14.68 -12.35
C THR A 95 18.56 13.72 -11.28
N GLN A 96 18.85 14.27 -10.11
CA GLN A 96 19.33 13.54 -8.94
C GLN A 96 18.49 13.95 -7.73
N ILE A 97 18.32 13.03 -6.78
CA ILE A 97 17.48 13.23 -5.59
C ILE A 97 17.93 14.47 -4.81
N ASN A 98 19.23 14.75 -4.76
CA ASN A 98 19.80 15.90 -4.03
C ASN A 98 19.42 17.27 -4.61
N LYS A 99 18.91 17.32 -5.84
CA LYS A 99 18.44 18.57 -6.47
C LYS A 99 16.94 18.81 -6.22
N LEU A 100 16.25 17.86 -5.62
CA LEU A 100 14.82 17.95 -5.35
C LEU A 100 14.56 18.73 -4.07
N ASN A 101 13.42 19.40 -4.03
CA ASN A 101 13.03 20.21 -2.88
C ASN A 101 12.30 19.34 -1.85
N THR A 102 12.88 19.18 -0.67
CA THR A 102 12.29 18.40 0.44
C THR A 102 11.04 19.03 1.04
N MET A 103 10.78 20.32 0.77
CA MET A 103 9.57 21.02 1.21
C MET A 103 8.37 20.80 0.28
N GLN A 104 8.58 20.21 -0.90
CA GLN A 104 7.56 19.98 -1.91
C GLN A 104 7.13 18.51 -1.94
N LYS A 105 5.88 18.26 -2.34
CA LYS A 105 5.39 16.90 -2.55
C LYS A 105 5.99 16.35 -3.82
N VAL A 106 6.67 15.20 -3.73
CA VAL A 106 7.31 14.55 -4.88
C VAL A 106 6.39 13.47 -5.43
N ILE A 107 5.98 13.61 -6.68
CA ILE A 107 5.26 12.56 -7.41
C ILE A 107 6.27 11.82 -8.27
N LEU A 108 6.50 10.55 -7.95
CA LEU A 108 7.43 9.68 -8.65
C LEU A 108 6.68 8.72 -9.57
N ALA A 109 6.81 8.94 -10.87
CA ALA A 109 6.24 8.09 -11.89
C ALA A 109 7.24 7.03 -12.35
N MET A 110 6.83 5.76 -12.38
CA MET A 110 7.64 4.61 -12.81
C MET A 110 6.92 3.79 -13.88
N PRO A 111 7.65 3.10 -14.77
CA PRO A 111 7.02 2.30 -15.80
C PRO A 111 6.42 1.02 -15.17
N MET A 112 5.35 0.50 -15.78
CA MET A 112 4.58 -0.62 -15.23
C MET A 112 5.40 -1.93 -15.10
N ASP A 113 6.47 -2.05 -15.87
CA ASP A 113 7.42 -3.16 -15.86
C ASP A 113 8.47 -3.05 -14.73
N THR A 114 8.42 -2.00 -13.91
CA THR A 114 9.36 -1.83 -12.79
C THR A 114 9.15 -2.91 -11.72
N ASP A 115 10.23 -3.61 -11.38
CA ASP A 115 10.22 -4.58 -10.28
C ASP A 115 9.89 -3.90 -8.94
N VAL A 116 9.03 -4.53 -8.14
CA VAL A 116 8.59 -4.03 -6.83
C VAL A 116 9.78 -3.77 -5.88
N THR A 117 10.83 -4.59 -5.97
CA THR A 117 12.07 -4.42 -5.20
C THR A 117 12.77 -3.12 -5.55
N GLN A 118 12.76 -2.73 -6.84
CA GLN A 118 13.33 -1.46 -7.29
C GLN A 118 12.48 -0.29 -6.80
N ALA A 119 11.15 -0.40 -6.89
CA ALA A 119 10.23 0.60 -6.36
C ALA A 119 10.42 0.83 -4.85
N LEU A 120 10.54 -0.23 -4.06
CA LEU A 120 10.81 -0.17 -2.62
C LEU A 120 12.20 0.42 -2.30
N THR A 121 13.20 0.06 -3.09
CA THR A 121 14.56 0.63 -2.95
C THR A 121 14.54 2.12 -3.25
N LEU A 122 13.77 2.54 -4.24
CA LEU A 122 13.60 3.93 -4.60
C LEU A 122 12.84 4.68 -3.49
N GLN A 123 11.71 4.17 -3.01
CA GLN A 123 10.99 4.72 -1.85
C GLN A 123 11.92 4.92 -0.64
N LYS A 124 12.81 3.95 -0.36
CA LYS A 124 13.81 4.08 0.72
C LYS A 124 14.82 5.21 0.51
N LYS A 125 15.15 5.57 -0.73
CA LYS A 125 16.04 6.70 -1.05
C LYS A 125 15.34 8.06 -0.87
N PHE A 126 14.02 8.08 -0.98
CA PHE A 126 13.18 9.27 -0.87
C PHE A 126 12.51 9.41 0.51
N LYS A 127 13.04 8.75 1.56
CA LYS A 127 12.45 8.76 2.92
C LYS A 127 12.26 10.15 3.51
N ASP A 128 13.09 11.11 3.10
CA ASP A 128 13.04 12.48 3.60
C ASP A 128 12.04 13.37 2.83
N PHE A 129 11.36 12.81 1.82
CA PHE A 129 10.41 13.50 0.96
C PHE A 129 8.99 12.97 1.19
N ASP A 130 8.00 13.85 1.02
CA ASP A 130 6.60 13.44 0.89
C ASP A 130 6.38 12.84 -0.51
N LEU A 131 6.61 11.52 -0.62
CA LEU A 131 6.64 10.79 -1.89
C LEU A 131 5.29 10.12 -2.19
N SER A 132 4.74 10.39 -3.38
CA SER A 132 3.64 9.65 -3.96
C SER A 132 4.13 8.85 -5.17
N LEU A 133 3.95 7.53 -5.16
CA LEU A 133 4.29 6.68 -6.30
C LEU A 133 3.11 6.59 -7.26
N THR A 134 3.39 6.68 -8.56
CA THR A 134 2.41 6.47 -9.63
C THR A 134 3.04 5.69 -10.79
N ILE A 135 2.19 5.12 -11.63
CA ILE A 135 2.61 4.49 -12.88
C ILE A 135 2.61 5.54 -14.00
N MET A 136 3.60 5.50 -14.88
CA MET A 136 3.63 6.30 -16.11
C MET A 136 2.54 5.85 -17.08
N ASP A 137 1.93 6.81 -17.77
CA ASP A 137 1.03 6.51 -18.88
C ASP A 137 1.81 6.16 -20.16
N HIS A 138 1.06 5.76 -21.19
CA HIS A 138 1.64 5.41 -22.48
C HIS A 138 2.26 6.60 -23.22
N GLU A 139 1.79 7.83 -22.97
CA GLU A 139 2.32 9.03 -23.64
C GLU A 139 3.72 9.36 -23.12
N TRP A 140 3.94 9.29 -21.81
CA TRP A 140 5.25 9.46 -21.20
C TRP A 140 6.22 8.36 -21.60
N LEU A 141 5.77 7.09 -21.62
CA LEU A 141 6.60 5.99 -22.10
C LEU A 141 7.07 6.23 -23.55
N ALA A 142 6.17 6.62 -24.45
CA ALA A 142 6.52 6.94 -25.83
C ALA A 142 7.46 8.17 -25.94
N ALA A 143 7.32 9.16 -25.05
CA ALA A 143 8.22 10.31 -25.01
C ALA A 143 9.65 9.90 -24.60
N PHE A 144 9.79 8.98 -23.64
CA PHE A 144 11.08 8.41 -23.26
C PHE A 144 11.69 7.54 -24.36
N GLU A 145 10.89 6.73 -25.05
CA GLU A 145 11.34 5.90 -26.18
C GLU A 145 11.74 6.71 -27.42
N SER A 146 11.11 7.86 -27.67
CA SER A 146 11.43 8.71 -28.83
C SER A 146 12.59 9.68 -28.61
N THR A 147 12.91 9.98 -27.34
CA THR A 147 13.99 10.89 -26.96
C THR A 147 15.34 10.18 -26.79
N MET A 148 15.35 8.85 -26.64
CA MET A 148 16.54 8.00 -26.51
C MET A 148 16.85 7.21 -27.78
#